data_AF-A0A4Z0RUV0-F1
#
_entry.id   AF-A0A4Z0RUV0-F1
#
_cell.length_a   1.000
_cell.length_b   1.000
_cell.length_c   1.000
_cell.angle_alpha   90.00
_cell.angle_beta   90.00
_cell.angle_gamma   90.00
#
_symmetry.space_group_name_H-M   'P 1'
#
loop_
_entity.id
_entity.type
_entity.pdbx_description
1 polymer ?
#
loop_
_entity_poly.entity_id
_entity_poly.type
_entity_poly.pdbx_seq_one_letter_code
_entity_poly.pdbx_strand_id
1 'polypeptide(L)'
;MIEEEFEQAVAKLNDNLNLAKVDDILKPVLLAGMKRGYVDAHLEVFAEVENINPEEQTAEWVDRSEKFALDNFGTLDKVARKNSSDLYAQIKSMLSEEYHEITHHNHDKIGQANVVMPYFNGWFLGAYYAFIALFTQMQQAQGEVGPTETQAIAKAASDRAEKEVEVERRKFNNRPIYRQSMLREMMAAL
;
A
#
# COMPACT_ATOMS: atom_id res chain seq x y z
N MET A 1 -21.74 8.20 10.77
CA MET A 1 -20.53 8.87 10.21
C MET A 1 -19.57 7.78 9.75
N ILE A 2 -18.67 8.05 8.80
CA ILE A 2 -17.83 6.97 8.23
C ILE A 2 -16.94 6.31 9.29
N GLU A 3 -16.50 7.05 10.31
CA GLU A 3 -15.74 6.52 11.44
C GLU A 3 -16.55 5.50 12.25
N GLU A 4 -17.83 5.77 12.50
CA GLU A 4 -18.74 4.84 13.18
C GLU A 4 -19.07 3.63 12.30
N GLU A 5 -19.24 3.84 11.00
CA GLU A 5 -19.46 2.76 10.03
C GLU A 5 -18.26 1.82 9.96
N PHE A 6 -17.05 2.39 9.99
CA PHE A 6 -15.81 1.63 10.06
C PHE A 6 -15.69 0.84 11.37
N GLU A 7 -15.96 1.48 12.50
CA GLU A 7 -15.97 0.80 13.81
C GLU A 7 -16.96 -0.38 13.81
N GLN A 8 -18.16 -0.19 13.27
CA GLN A 8 -19.16 -1.25 13.14
C GLN A 8 -18.74 -2.35 12.17
N ALA A 9 -18.10 -2.01 11.05
CA ALA A 9 -17.58 -2.98 10.10
C ALA A 9 -16.52 -3.87 10.75
N VAL A 10 -15.58 -3.27 11.48
CA VAL A 10 -14.55 -3.99 12.25
C VAL A 10 -15.16 -4.85 13.35
N ALA A 11 -16.16 -4.33 14.08
CA ALA A 11 -16.86 -5.09 15.10
C ALA A 11 -17.52 -6.35 14.52
N LYS A 12 -18.15 -6.26 13.35
CA LYS A 12 -18.79 -7.40 12.66
C LYS A 12 -17.81 -8.51 12.27
N LEU A 13 -16.54 -8.19 12.00
CA LEU A 13 -15.52 -9.22 11.74
C LEU A 13 -15.34 -10.15 12.94
N ASN A 14 -15.60 -9.65 14.15
CA ASN A 14 -15.44 -10.39 15.40
C ASN A 14 -16.61 -11.33 15.73
N ASP A 15 -17.78 -11.15 15.12
CA ASP A 15 -18.99 -11.94 15.44
C ASP A 15 -18.82 -13.44 15.17
N ASN A 16 -18.01 -13.80 14.16
CA ASN A 16 -17.70 -15.18 13.79
C ASN A 16 -16.21 -15.36 13.47
N LEU A 17 -15.33 -14.63 14.17
CA LEU A 17 -13.90 -14.62 13.88
C LEU A 17 -13.30 -16.02 14.02
N ASN A 18 -12.72 -16.50 12.92
CA ASN A 18 -11.83 -17.64 12.93
C ASN A 18 -10.40 -17.13 12.83
N LEU A 19 -9.65 -17.19 13.94
CA LEU A 19 -8.28 -16.72 14.01
C LEU A 19 -7.38 -17.33 12.92
N ALA A 20 -7.61 -18.59 12.54
CA ALA A 20 -6.84 -19.25 11.49
C ALA A 20 -7.05 -18.64 10.08
N LYS A 21 -8.03 -17.74 9.92
CA LYS A 21 -8.37 -17.05 8.67
C LYS A 21 -8.18 -15.53 8.73
N VAL A 22 -7.51 -15.02 9.76
CA VAL A 22 -7.24 -13.57 9.89
C VAL A 22 -6.53 -13.03 8.64
N ASP A 23 -5.55 -13.77 8.10
CA ASP A 23 -4.86 -13.39 6.87
C ASP A 23 -5.84 -13.22 5.69
N ASP A 24 -6.86 -14.07 5.58
CA ASP A 24 -7.86 -13.97 4.50
C ASP A 24 -8.73 -12.71 4.63
N ILE A 25 -8.92 -12.21 5.85
CA ILE A 25 -9.68 -10.99 6.15
C ILE A 25 -8.81 -9.75 5.91
N LEU A 26 -7.55 -9.76 6.34
CA LEU A 26 -6.68 -8.59 6.30
C LEU A 26 -5.90 -8.43 4.99
N LYS A 27 -5.68 -9.52 4.25
CA LYS A 27 -4.96 -9.47 2.95
C LYS A 27 -5.64 -8.54 1.94
N PRO A 28 -6.97 -8.54 1.75
CA PRO A 28 -7.63 -7.57 0.88
C PRO A 28 -7.34 -6.11 1.25
N VAL A 29 -7.31 -5.78 2.53
CA VAL A 29 -6.99 -4.44 3.03
C VAL A 29 -5.55 -4.07 2.72
N LEU A 30 -4.61 -5.00 2.93
CA LEU A 30 -3.21 -4.81 2.55
C LEU A 30 -3.06 -4.60 1.04
N LEU A 31 -3.76 -5.39 0.21
CA LEU A 31 -3.72 -5.24 -1.25
C LEU A 31 -4.35 -3.92 -1.72
N ALA A 32 -5.39 -3.42 -1.04
CA ALA A 32 -5.95 -2.10 -1.31
C ALA A 32 -4.92 -1.00 -1.00
N GLY A 33 -4.22 -1.12 0.12
CA GLY A 33 -3.08 -0.28 0.46
C GLY A 33 -1.99 -0.32 -0.61
N MET A 34 -1.57 -1.52 -1.03
CA MET A 34 -0.58 -1.70 -2.10
C MET A 34 -0.98 -1.02 -3.39
N LYS A 35 -2.23 -1.16 -3.80
CA LYS A 35 -2.75 -0.49 -4.99
C LYS A 35 -2.60 1.03 -4.86
N ARG A 36 -2.95 1.58 -3.70
CA ARG A 36 -2.89 3.01 -3.44
C ARG A 36 -1.46 3.54 -3.49
N GLY A 37 -0.54 2.94 -2.73
CA GLY A 37 0.86 3.36 -2.76
C GLY A 37 1.54 3.16 -4.12
N TYR A 38 1.14 2.16 -4.88
CA TYR A 38 1.65 1.99 -6.25
C TYR A 38 1.23 3.14 -7.17
N VAL A 39 -0.02 3.60 -7.06
CA VAL A 39 -0.55 4.73 -7.84
C VAL A 39 0.12 6.04 -7.43
N ASP A 40 0.19 6.32 -6.13
CA ASP A 40 0.77 7.56 -5.61
C ASP A 40 2.26 7.69 -5.98
N ALA A 41 3.05 6.60 -5.92
CA ALA A 41 4.43 6.59 -6.37
C ALA A 41 4.60 6.88 -7.88
N HIS A 42 3.68 6.40 -8.73
CA HIS A 42 3.71 6.73 -10.16
C HIS A 42 3.38 8.20 -10.42
N LEU A 43 2.37 8.73 -9.72
CA LEU A 43 2.02 10.16 -9.80
C LEU A 43 3.21 11.03 -9.39
N GLU A 44 3.89 10.67 -8.30
CA GLU A 44 5.08 11.39 -7.83
C GLU A 44 6.19 11.40 -8.88
N VAL A 45 6.59 10.22 -9.38
CA VAL A 45 7.70 10.12 -10.35
C VAL A 45 7.35 10.74 -11.70
N PHE A 46 6.11 10.61 -12.18
CA PHE A 46 5.70 11.22 -13.44
C PHE A 46 5.70 12.73 -13.34
N ALA A 47 5.23 13.29 -12.22
CA ALA A 47 5.32 14.73 -11.99
C ALA A 47 6.77 15.22 -12.00
N GLU A 48 7.70 14.47 -11.39
CA GLU A 48 9.13 14.79 -11.41
C GLU A 48 9.74 14.74 -12.82
N VAL A 49 9.47 13.66 -13.56
CA VAL A 49 10.03 13.45 -14.89
C VAL A 49 9.47 14.45 -15.90
N GLU A 50 8.19 14.78 -15.80
CA GLU A 50 7.53 15.78 -16.66
C GLU A 50 7.74 17.22 -16.16
N ASN A 51 8.40 17.40 -15.01
CA ASN A 51 8.64 18.68 -14.36
C ASN A 51 7.34 19.49 -14.16
N ILE A 52 6.31 18.82 -13.64
CA ILE A 52 4.98 19.38 -13.37
C ILE A 52 4.85 19.62 -11.86
N ASN A 53 4.53 20.86 -11.47
CA ASN A 53 4.28 21.17 -10.08
C ASN A 53 2.90 20.65 -9.63
N PRO A 54 2.68 20.38 -8.33
CA PRO A 54 1.39 19.89 -7.83
C PRO A 54 0.18 20.73 -8.24
N GLU A 55 0.33 22.06 -8.31
CA GLU A 55 -0.71 23.00 -8.75
C GLU A 55 -1.01 22.96 -10.25
N GLU A 56 -0.14 22.36 -11.05
CA GLU A 56 -0.25 22.22 -12.51
C GLU A 56 -0.82 20.85 -12.92
N GLN A 57 -1.05 19.96 -11.96
CA GLN A 57 -1.63 18.64 -12.19
C GLN A 57 -3.12 18.76 -12.55
N THR A 58 -3.40 18.81 -13.85
CA THR A 58 -4.78 18.78 -14.37
C THR A 58 -5.44 17.44 -14.10
N ALA A 59 -6.78 17.42 -14.03
CA ALA A 59 -7.55 16.17 -13.88
C ALA A 59 -7.22 15.15 -14.99
N GLU A 60 -7.10 15.60 -16.23
CA GLU A 60 -6.74 14.72 -17.36
C GLU A 60 -5.34 14.11 -17.23
N TRP A 61 -4.40 14.85 -16.64
CA TRP A 61 -3.07 14.35 -16.35
C TRP A 61 -3.11 13.28 -15.24
N VAL A 62 -3.80 13.58 -14.14
CA VAL A 62 -3.98 12.64 -13.02
C VAL A 62 -4.63 11.35 -13.51
N ASP A 63 -5.76 11.45 -14.22
CA ASP A 63 -6.51 10.29 -14.74
C ASP A 63 -5.63 9.39 -15.64
N ARG A 64 -4.80 9.99 -16.50
CA ARG A 64 -3.88 9.25 -17.36
C ARG A 64 -2.80 8.53 -16.56
N SER A 65 -2.20 9.22 -15.60
CA SER A 65 -1.14 8.69 -14.75
C SER A 65 -1.65 7.56 -13.85
N GLU A 66 -2.82 7.76 -13.22
CA GLU A 66 -3.49 6.72 -12.43
C GLU A 66 -3.85 5.52 -13.30
N LYS A 67 -4.41 5.74 -14.48
CA LYS A 67 -4.74 4.64 -15.41
C LYS A 67 -3.50 3.83 -15.76
N PHE A 68 -2.39 4.48 -16.09
CA PHE A 68 -1.12 3.80 -16.37
C PHE A 68 -0.64 2.97 -15.17
N ALA A 69 -0.66 3.56 -13.97
CA ALA A 69 -0.26 2.86 -12.75
C ALA A 69 -1.15 1.65 -12.46
N LEU A 70 -2.47 1.79 -12.62
CA LEU A 70 -3.45 0.73 -12.41
C LEU A 70 -3.28 -0.43 -13.40
N ASP A 71 -3.07 -0.11 -14.68
CA ASP A 71 -2.84 -1.12 -15.72
C ASP A 71 -1.56 -1.93 -15.41
N ASN A 72 -0.50 -1.29 -14.89
CA ASN A 72 0.72 -1.98 -14.45
C ASN A 72 0.57 -2.73 -13.11
N PHE A 73 -0.19 -2.19 -12.16
CA PHE A 73 -0.47 -2.82 -10.87
C PHE A 73 -1.11 -4.20 -11.05
N GLY A 74 -1.91 -4.40 -12.11
CA GLY A 74 -2.50 -5.71 -12.42
C GLY A 74 -1.47 -6.84 -12.58
N THR A 75 -0.23 -6.53 -12.95
CA THR A 75 0.86 -7.52 -12.97
C THR A 75 1.39 -7.80 -11.57
N LEU A 76 1.58 -6.75 -10.76
CA LEU A 76 2.04 -6.87 -9.37
C LEU A 76 1.02 -7.64 -8.51
N ASP A 77 -0.28 -7.35 -8.65
CA ASP A 77 -1.36 -8.07 -7.94
C ASP A 77 -1.36 -9.56 -8.27
N LYS A 78 -1.13 -9.93 -9.54
CA LYS A 78 -0.96 -11.34 -9.93
C LYS A 78 0.24 -11.99 -9.25
N VAL A 79 1.33 -11.27 -9.05
CA VAL A 79 2.50 -11.78 -8.31
C VAL A 79 2.18 -11.91 -6.83
N ALA A 80 1.55 -10.91 -6.21
CA ALA A 80 1.12 -10.90 -4.81
C ALA A 80 0.17 -12.04 -4.44
N ARG A 81 -0.52 -12.62 -5.43
CA ARG A 81 -1.40 -13.79 -5.28
C ARG A 81 -0.71 -15.13 -5.48
N LYS A 82 0.53 -15.18 -5.99
CA LYS A 82 1.29 -16.41 -6.19
C LYS A 82 2.06 -16.79 -4.92
N ASN A 83 1.68 -17.89 -4.29
CA ASN A 83 2.26 -18.38 -3.04
C ASN A 83 3.79 -18.58 -3.07
N SER A 84 4.37 -18.81 -4.25
CA SER A 84 5.81 -19.03 -4.44
C SER A 84 6.61 -17.74 -4.68
N SER A 85 5.98 -16.56 -4.63
CA SER A 85 6.67 -15.29 -4.88
C SER A 85 7.21 -14.67 -3.60
N ASP A 86 8.33 -13.96 -3.71
CA ASP A 86 8.91 -13.20 -2.59
C ASP A 86 7.94 -12.14 -2.06
N LEU A 87 7.19 -11.50 -2.96
CA LEU A 87 6.15 -10.55 -2.59
C LEU A 87 5.05 -11.20 -1.74
N TYR A 88 4.61 -12.42 -2.09
CA TYR A 88 3.66 -13.15 -1.25
C TYR A 88 4.24 -13.46 0.13
N ALA A 89 5.52 -13.83 0.21
CA ALA A 89 6.20 -14.07 1.48
C ALA A 89 6.27 -12.80 2.34
N GLN A 90 6.54 -11.64 1.73
CA GLN A 90 6.52 -10.33 2.42
C GLN A 90 5.12 -9.99 2.94
N ILE A 91 4.08 -10.16 2.12
CA ILE A 91 2.68 -9.96 2.53
C ILE A 91 2.35 -10.87 3.72
N LYS A 92 2.70 -12.15 3.64
CA LYS A 92 2.46 -13.10 4.73
C LYS A 92 3.20 -12.69 6.01
N SER A 93 4.43 -12.19 5.89
CA SER A 93 5.20 -11.71 7.04
C SER A 93 4.49 -10.54 7.73
N MET A 94 4.03 -9.54 6.96
CA MET A 94 3.30 -8.39 7.50
C MET A 94 1.99 -8.78 8.18
N LEU A 95 1.24 -9.73 7.59
CA LEU A 95 -0.01 -10.22 8.20
C LEU A 95 0.24 -11.08 9.44
N SER A 96 1.36 -11.79 9.50
CA SER A 96 1.76 -12.56 10.68
C SER A 96 2.03 -11.68 11.90
N GLU A 97 2.52 -10.44 11.70
CA GLU A 97 2.69 -9.47 12.78
C GLU A 97 1.33 -9.04 13.35
N GLU A 98 0.34 -8.80 12.49
CA GLU A 98 -1.02 -8.47 12.93
C GLU A 98 -1.72 -9.65 13.62
N TYR A 99 -1.53 -10.87 13.11
CA TYR A 99 -2.04 -12.06 13.77
C TYR A 99 -1.45 -12.21 15.19
N HIS A 100 -0.16 -11.92 15.34
CA HIS A 100 0.49 -11.90 16.65
C HIS A 100 -0.13 -10.85 17.57
N GLU A 101 -0.33 -9.63 17.08
CA GLU A 101 -0.98 -8.55 17.83
C GLU A 101 -2.41 -8.93 18.28
N ILE A 102 -3.19 -9.52 17.39
CA ILE A 102 -4.57 -9.96 17.68
C ILE A 102 -4.58 -11.00 18.82
N THR A 103 -3.70 -12.00 18.73
CA THR A 103 -3.68 -13.14 19.66
C THR A 103 -3.01 -12.85 20.99
N HIS A 104 -2.04 -11.93 21.03
CA HIS A 104 -1.25 -11.65 22.24
C HIS A 104 -1.64 -10.36 22.96
N HIS A 105 -2.28 -9.41 22.26
CA HIS A 105 -2.54 -8.07 22.80
C HIS A 105 -4.01 -7.65 22.71
N ASN A 106 -4.76 -8.13 21.71
CA ASN A 106 -6.16 -7.71 21.50
C ASN A 106 -7.21 -8.74 21.93
N HIS A 107 -6.85 -9.69 22.81
CA HIS A 107 -7.77 -10.70 23.36
C HIS A 107 -8.52 -11.47 22.28
N ASP A 108 -7.80 -11.89 21.23
CA ASP A 108 -8.35 -12.65 20.10
C ASP A 108 -9.43 -11.88 19.33
N LYS A 109 -9.33 -10.55 19.27
CA LYS A 109 -10.23 -9.68 18.49
C LYS A 109 -9.46 -8.78 17.53
N ILE A 110 -10.05 -8.56 16.35
CA ILE A 110 -9.61 -7.57 15.38
C ILE A 110 -10.07 -6.19 15.86
N GLY A 111 -9.12 -5.29 16.12
CA GLY A 111 -9.38 -3.88 16.37
C GLY A 111 -9.18 -3.02 15.11
N GLN A 112 -9.55 -1.74 15.18
CA GLN A 112 -9.37 -0.80 14.07
C GLN A 112 -7.89 -0.70 13.62
N ALA A 113 -6.96 -0.72 14.57
CA ALA A 113 -5.53 -0.69 14.29
C ALA A 113 -5.08 -1.88 13.42
N ASN A 114 -5.66 -3.07 13.64
CA ASN A 114 -5.35 -4.27 12.86
C ASN A 114 -5.86 -4.22 11.41
N VAL A 115 -6.65 -3.21 11.06
CA VAL A 115 -7.07 -2.93 9.68
C VAL A 115 -6.27 -1.76 9.10
N VAL A 116 -6.10 -0.69 9.89
CA VAL A 116 -5.36 0.51 9.48
C VAL A 116 -3.88 0.20 9.22
N MET A 117 -3.24 -0.62 10.06
CA MET A 117 -1.83 -0.96 9.92
C MET A 117 -1.53 -1.77 8.66
N PRO A 118 -2.24 -2.87 8.34
CA PRO A 118 -2.12 -3.56 7.05
C PRO A 118 -2.30 -2.66 5.84
N TYR A 119 -3.25 -1.72 5.88
CA TYR A 119 -3.45 -0.80 4.78
C TYR A 119 -2.20 0.04 4.51
N PHE A 120 -1.61 0.66 5.54
CA PHE A 120 -0.38 1.44 5.34
C PHE A 120 0.86 0.58 5.07
N ASN A 121 0.96 -0.61 5.67
CA ASN A 121 2.03 -1.55 5.34
C ASN A 121 1.95 -1.98 3.86
N GLY A 122 0.72 -2.20 3.38
CA GLY A 122 0.41 -2.39 1.97
C GLY A 122 0.84 -1.19 1.13
N TRP A 123 0.50 0.03 1.54
CA TRP A 123 0.90 1.26 0.85
C TRP A 123 2.41 1.33 0.64
N PHE A 124 3.17 1.16 1.72
CA PHE A 124 4.63 1.09 1.65
C PHE A 124 5.09 0.07 0.61
N LEU A 125 4.54 -1.15 0.66
CA LEU A 125 4.91 -2.22 -0.24
C LEU A 125 4.58 -1.89 -1.69
N GLY A 126 3.41 -1.30 -1.95
CA GLY A 126 3.01 -0.81 -3.26
C GLY A 126 3.98 0.23 -3.82
N ALA A 127 4.26 1.27 -3.04
CA ALA A 127 5.18 2.33 -3.40
C ALA A 127 6.60 1.79 -3.64
N TYR A 128 7.08 0.89 -2.78
CA TYR A 128 8.38 0.24 -2.92
C TYR A 128 8.55 -0.47 -4.26
N TYR A 129 7.58 -1.32 -4.65
CA TYR A 129 7.66 -2.04 -5.93
C TYR A 129 7.45 -1.10 -7.13
N ALA A 130 6.68 -0.03 -6.99
CA ALA A 130 6.58 1.01 -8.02
C ALA A 130 7.93 1.72 -8.22
N PHE A 131 8.57 2.19 -7.15
CA PHE A 131 9.88 2.85 -7.22
C PHE A 131 10.97 1.94 -7.74
N ILE A 132 11.00 0.65 -7.35
CA ILE A 132 11.93 -0.30 -7.96
C ILE A 132 11.75 -0.36 -9.48
N ALA A 133 10.51 -0.52 -9.95
CA ALA A 133 10.24 -0.62 -11.38
C ALA A 133 10.65 0.65 -12.12
N LEU A 134 10.24 1.81 -11.61
CA LEU A 134 10.51 3.12 -12.21
C LEU A 134 12.00 3.46 -12.20
N PHE A 135 12.68 3.30 -11.07
CA PHE A 135 14.12 3.59 -10.96
C PHE A 135 14.95 2.63 -11.80
N THR A 136 14.56 1.37 -11.89
CA THR A 136 15.20 0.41 -12.80
C THR A 136 15.06 0.85 -14.25
N GLN A 137 13.86 1.27 -14.67
CA GLN A 137 13.64 1.78 -16.03
C GLN A 137 14.48 3.04 -16.32
N MET A 138 14.54 3.98 -15.37
CA MET A 138 15.36 5.19 -15.49
C MET A 138 16.86 4.87 -15.58
N GLN A 139 17.35 3.92 -14.77
CA GLN A 139 18.74 3.50 -14.80
C GLN A 139 19.08 2.74 -16.09
N GLN A 140 18.19 1.88 -16.57
CA GLN A 140 18.35 1.16 -17.84
C GLN A 140 18.43 2.10 -19.04
N ALA A 141 17.78 3.27 -18.99
CA ALA A 141 17.91 4.30 -20.01
C ALA A 141 19.30 4.95 -20.04
N GLN A 142 20.11 4.79 -18.98
CA GLN A 142 21.45 5.38 -18.84
C GLN A 142 22.58 4.35 -19.01
N GLY A 143 22.28 3.05 -18.97
CA GLY A 143 23.27 1.97 -19.11
C GLY A 143 22.76 0.63 -18.59
N GLU A 144 23.65 -0.37 -18.52
CA GLU A 144 23.31 -1.68 -17.94
C GLU A 144 23.12 -1.58 -16.41
N VAL A 145 22.12 -2.30 -15.90
CA VAL A 145 21.87 -2.42 -14.45
C VAL A 145 22.57 -3.68 -13.94
N GLY A 146 23.69 -3.50 -13.25
CA GLY A 146 24.40 -4.57 -12.59
C GLY A 146 23.90 -4.86 -11.17
N PRO A 147 24.54 -5.79 -10.45
CA PRO A 147 24.19 -6.13 -9.08
C PRO A 147 24.32 -4.96 -8.10
N THR A 148 25.33 -4.10 -8.29
CA THR A 148 25.55 -2.92 -7.44
C THR A 148 24.43 -1.90 -7.60
N GLU A 149 24.05 -1.62 -8.84
CA GLU A 149 22.96 -0.70 -9.17
C GLU A 149 21.63 -1.24 -8.65
N THR A 150 21.42 -2.56 -8.76
CA THR A 150 20.21 -3.23 -8.23
C THR A 150 20.07 -3.01 -6.72
N GLN A 151 21.16 -3.15 -5.96
CA GLN A 151 21.14 -2.90 -4.51
C GLN A 151 20.90 -1.43 -4.17
N ALA A 152 21.53 -0.51 -4.92
CA ALA A 152 21.33 0.93 -4.75
C ALA A 152 19.88 1.34 -5.05
N ILE A 153 19.28 0.81 -6.12
CA ILE A 153 17.88 1.04 -6.49
C ILE A 153 16.95 0.51 -5.40
N ALA A 154 17.15 -0.72 -4.92
CA ALA A 154 16.32 -1.28 -3.86
C ALA A 154 16.36 -0.44 -2.58
N LYS A 155 17.54 0.06 -2.21
CA LYS A 155 17.68 0.96 -1.07
C LYS A 155 16.97 2.29 -1.30
N ALA A 156 17.19 2.94 -2.44
CA ALA A 156 16.55 4.21 -2.77
C ALA A 156 15.01 4.10 -2.82
N ALA A 157 14.49 3.00 -3.38
CA ALA A 157 13.07 2.71 -3.41
C ALA A 157 12.49 2.51 -2.01
N SER A 158 13.20 1.78 -1.13
CA SER A 158 12.78 1.59 0.27
C SER A 158 12.76 2.90 1.04
N ASP A 159 13.85 3.67 0.98
CA ASP A 159 13.97 4.95 1.70
C ASP A 159 12.88 5.94 1.23
N ARG A 160 12.54 5.93 -0.07
CA ARG A 160 11.49 6.79 -0.63
C ARG A 160 10.08 6.33 -0.23
N ALA A 161 9.79 5.03 -0.33
CA ALA A 161 8.51 4.46 0.08
C ALA A 161 8.23 4.68 1.58
N GLU A 162 9.26 4.57 2.43
CA GLU A 162 9.14 4.83 3.88
C GLU A 162 8.78 6.29 4.15
N LYS A 163 9.45 7.22 3.46
CA LYS A 163 9.14 8.66 3.59
C LYS A 163 7.72 8.98 3.13
N GLU A 164 7.28 8.39 2.02
CA GLU A 164 5.95 8.60 1.46
C GLU A 164 4.86 8.09 2.41
N VAL A 165 4.93 6.82 2.83
CA VAL A 165 3.91 6.23 3.71
C VAL A 165 3.82 6.98 5.04
N GLU A 166 4.93 7.49 5.57
CA GLU A 166 4.95 8.27 6.81
C GLU A 166 4.22 9.62 6.64
N VAL A 167 4.35 10.27 5.47
CA VAL A 167 3.56 11.48 5.15
C VAL A 167 2.07 11.14 5.10
N GLU A 168 1.69 10.04 4.49
CA GLU A 168 0.29 9.62 4.36
C GLU A 168 -0.31 9.21 5.72
N ARG A 169 0.45 8.51 6.57
CA ARG A 169 0.08 8.25 7.97
C ARG A 169 -0.14 9.53 8.76
N ARG A 170 0.74 10.52 8.60
CA ARG A 170 0.55 11.84 9.24
C ARG A 170 -0.70 12.55 8.73
N LYS A 171 -0.99 12.50 7.41
CA LYS A 171 -2.23 13.05 6.85
C LYS A 171 -3.45 12.35 7.43
N PHE A 172 -3.46 11.02 7.49
CA PHE A 172 -4.52 10.23 8.12
C PHE A 172 -4.76 10.62 9.58
N ASN A 173 -3.69 10.86 10.34
CA ASN A 173 -3.80 11.24 11.75
C ASN A 173 -4.28 12.68 11.97
N ASN A 174 -3.99 13.60 11.03
CA ASN A 174 -4.18 15.04 11.27
C ASN A 174 -5.21 15.72 10.37
N ARG A 175 -5.72 15.04 9.32
CA ARG A 175 -6.66 15.62 8.34
C ARG A 175 -7.95 14.81 8.28
N PRO A 176 -9.04 15.27 8.91
CA PRO A 176 -10.31 14.53 8.98
C PRO A 176 -10.84 14.09 7.62
N ILE A 177 -10.92 14.98 6.63
CA ILE A 177 -11.45 14.65 5.29
C ILE A 177 -10.60 13.55 4.62
N TYR A 178 -9.28 13.63 4.75
CA TYR A 178 -8.37 12.63 4.19
C TYR A 178 -8.55 11.27 4.90
N ARG A 179 -8.63 11.28 6.23
CA ARG A 179 -8.95 10.07 7.03
C ARG A 179 -10.24 9.42 6.55
N GLN A 180 -11.29 10.20 6.37
CA GLN A 180 -12.60 9.70 5.93
C GLN A 180 -12.53 9.01 4.55
N SER A 181 -11.75 9.55 3.62
CA SER A 181 -11.52 8.90 2.32
C SER A 181 -10.83 7.54 2.49
N MET A 182 -9.76 7.49 3.30
CA MET A 182 -9.00 6.27 3.52
C MET A 182 -9.82 5.19 4.25
N LEU A 183 -10.65 5.57 5.22
CA LEU A 183 -11.53 4.64 5.91
C LEU A 183 -12.57 4.02 4.95
N ARG A 184 -13.07 4.77 3.96
CA ARG A 184 -13.94 4.22 2.90
C ARG A 184 -13.22 3.16 2.08
N GLU A 185 -11.97 3.41 1.70
CA GLU A 185 -11.16 2.47 0.93
C GLU A 185 -10.89 1.18 1.73
N MET A 186 -10.54 1.32 3.01
CA MET A 186 -10.37 0.17 3.93
C MET A 186 -11.67 -0.62 4.08
N MET A 187 -12.80 0.06 4.31
CA MET A 187 -14.11 -0.60 4.43
C MET A 187 -14.52 -1.34 3.15
N ALA A 188 -14.23 -0.77 1.97
CA ALA A 188 -14.54 -1.42 0.71
C ALA A 188 -13.71 -2.69 0.46
N ALA A 189 -12.61 -2.86 1.21
CA ALA A 189 -11.74 -4.02 1.14
C ALA A 189 -12.05 -5.09 2.20
N LEU A 190 -12.79 -4.75 3.27
CA LEU A 190 -13.25 -5.68 4.31
C LEU A 190 -14.42 -6.53 3.81
#